data_AF-K1KHX7-F1
#
_entry.id   AF-K1KHX7-F1
#
_cell.length_a   1.000
_cell.length_b   1.000
_cell.length_c   1.000
_cell.angle_alpha   90.00
_cell.angle_beta   90.00
_cell.angle_gamma   90.00
#
_symmetry.space_group_name_H-M   'P 1'
#
loop_
_entity.id
_entity.type
_entity.pdbx_description
1 polymer ?
#
loop_
_entity_poly.entity_id
_entity_poly.type
_entity_poly.pdbx_seq_one_letter_code
_entity_poly.pdbx_strand_id
1 'polypeptide(L)'
;MTEQNTSGAVVALPSIGDSAVLAEILMYTGRDAIAVMLNEQGDPNDFSRIVFGVASIFMGHTDSLELPEGWDPAARGAALRPLLSDMLENMPEEDRRTFADDESLLVLAVMTCFQEAAAIAEYWADAHETTDMQTILNGVLHDELFSAHFATWAEMILGIAPEEEDEEGAADDSEGDKTE
;
A
#
# COMPACT_ATOMS: atom_id res chain seq x y z
N MET A 1 1.31 -53.94 -5.13
CA MET A 1 0.27 -52.91 -4.94
C MET A 1 1.01 -51.65 -4.52
N THR A 2 0.99 -50.63 -5.36
CA THR A 2 1.61 -49.32 -5.14
C THR A 2 0.71 -48.50 -4.22
N GLU A 3 1.15 -48.22 -3.00
CA GLU A 3 0.54 -47.19 -2.15
C GLU A 3 0.96 -45.82 -2.71
N GLN A 4 -0.01 -45.10 -3.25
CA GLN A 4 0.15 -43.70 -3.66
C GLN A 4 0.19 -42.84 -2.40
N ASN A 5 1.35 -42.23 -2.16
CA ASN A 5 1.53 -41.16 -1.19
C ASN A 5 0.86 -39.89 -1.74
N THR A 6 -0.42 -39.70 -1.47
CA THR A 6 -1.11 -38.41 -1.67
C THR A 6 -1.29 -37.74 -0.32
N SER A 7 -0.31 -36.97 0.11
CA SER A 7 -0.54 -35.88 1.06
C SER A 7 0.65 -34.91 1.05
N GLY A 8 0.91 -34.30 -0.11
CA GLY A 8 1.64 -33.04 -0.12
C GLY A 8 0.67 -31.98 0.38
N ALA A 9 0.93 -31.41 1.55
CA ALA A 9 0.18 -30.25 2.02
C ALA A 9 0.35 -29.14 0.96
N VAL A 10 -0.72 -28.82 0.25
CA VAL A 10 -0.76 -27.64 -0.61
C VAL A 10 -0.79 -26.45 0.34
N VAL A 11 0.36 -25.80 0.53
CA VAL A 11 0.42 -24.51 1.20
C VAL A 11 -0.21 -23.52 0.23
N ALA A 12 -1.40 -23.02 0.55
CA ALA A 12 -2.01 -21.94 -0.22
C ALA A 12 -1.06 -20.74 -0.19
N LEU A 13 -0.81 -20.14 -1.35
CA LEU A 13 -0.01 -18.93 -1.42
C LEU A 13 -0.78 -17.79 -0.75
N PRO A 14 -0.12 -16.89 -0.01
CA PRO A 14 -0.79 -15.70 0.50
C PRO A 14 -1.32 -14.86 -0.67
N SER A 15 -2.56 -14.40 -0.57
CA SER A 15 -3.16 -13.53 -1.57
C SER A 15 -3.02 -12.08 -1.15
N ILE A 16 -2.61 -11.21 -2.09
CA ILE A 16 -2.62 -9.76 -1.84
C ILE A 16 -4.03 -9.17 -1.90
N GLY A 17 -5.06 -9.97 -2.22
CA GLY A 17 -6.46 -9.54 -2.09
C GLY A 17 -6.90 -9.38 -0.65
N ASP A 18 -6.15 -9.94 0.29
CA ASP A 18 -6.20 -9.54 1.69
C ASP A 18 -5.38 -8.25 1.86
N SER A 19 -6.05 -7.14 2.21
CA SER A 19 -5.40 -5.85 2.40
C SER A 19 -4.34 -5.88 3.51
N ALA A 20 -4.50 -6.73 4.53
CA ALA A 20 -3.50 -6.87 5.59
C ALA A 20 -2.19 -7.47 5.05
N VAL A 21 -2.28 -8.46 4.15
CA VAL A 21 -1.10 -9.05 3.50
C VAL A 21 -0.38 -8.01 2.65
N LEU A 22 -1.13 -7.23 1.86
CA LEU A 22 -0.53 -6.16 1.05
C LEU A 22 0.08 -5.07 1.94
N ALA A 23 -0.59 -4.67 3.02
CA ALA A 23 -0.10 -3.67 3.97
C ALA A 23 1.22 -4.12 4.61
N GLU A 24 1.36 -5.38 5.02
CA GLU A 24 2.61 -5.92 5.55
C GLU A 24 3.73 -5.87 4.51
N ILE A 25 3.46 -6.29 3.27
CA ILE A 25 4.44 -6.22 2.16
C ILE A 25 4.91 -4.78 1.95
N LEU A 26 3.96 -3.83 1.87
CA LEU A 26 4.25 -2.42 1.68
C LEU A 26 5.03 -1.85 2.87
N MET A 27 4.69 -2.21 4.10
CA MET A 27 5.36 -1.71 5.31
C MET A 27 6.81 -2.19 5.39
N TYR A 28 7.06 -3.50 5.22
CA TYR A 28 8.42 -4.04 5.28
C TYR A 28 9.29 -3.51 4.14
N THR A 29 8.72 -3.41 2.94
CA THR A 29 9.45 -2.88 1.78
C THR A 29 9.62 -1.37 1.85
N GLY A 30 8.64 -0.66 2.41
CA GLY A 30 8.67 0.78 2.66
C GLY A 30 9.76 1.15 3.67
N ARG A 31 9.99 0.33 4.70
CA ARG A 31 11.15 0.48 5.59
C ARG A 31 12.47 0.43 4.83
N ASP A 32 12.63 -0.51 3.90
CA ASP A 32 13.84 -0.61 3.08
C ASP A 32 13.96 0.60 2.14
N ALA A 33 12.85 1.07 1.57
CA ALA A 33 12.81 2.28 0.76
C ALA A 33 13.25 3.52 1.56
N ILE A 34 12.78 3.68 2.80
CA ILE A 34 13.17 4.77 3.70
C ILE A 34 14.66 4.69 4.03
N ALA A 35 15.18 3.49 4.30
CA ALA A 35 16.61 3.29 4.53
C ALA A 35 17.46 3.76 3.34
N VAL A 36 16.99 3.55 2.11
CA VAL A 36 17.64 4.05 0.90
C VAL A 36 17.50 5.57 0.76
N MET A 37 16.29 6.11 0.96
CA MET A 37 16.02 7.55 0.80
C MET A 37 16.80 8.41 1.81
N LEU A 38 16.94 7.93 3.05
CA LEU A 38 17.70 8.62 4.09
C LEU A 38 19.22 8.39 3.99
N ASN A 39 19.67 7.50 3.10
CA ASN A 39 21.09 7.21 2.89
C ASN A 39 21.67 8.00 1.72
N GLU A 40 22.32 9.13 2.02
CA GLU A 40 22.95 10.00 1.02
C GLU A 40 24.09 9.33 0.21
N GLN A 41 24.58 8.16 0.63
CA GLN A 41 25.66 7.43 -0.04
C GLN A 41 25.18 6.21 -0.86
N GLY A 42 23.87 5.96 -0.93
CA GLY A 42 23.28 4.82 -1.65
C GLY A 42 23.36 4.92 -3.18
N ASP A 43 23.09 3.81 -3.89
CA ASP A 43 22.89 3.85 -5.35
C ASP A 43 21.57 4.59 -5.62
N PRO A 44 21.57 5.65 -6.44
CA PRO A 44 20.34 6.39 -6.80
C PRO A 44 19.23 5.50 -7.39
N ASN A 45 19.59 4.32 -7.90
CA ASN A 45 18.64 3.37 -8.47
C ASN A 45 18.08 2.37 -7.45
N ASP A 46 18.57 2.33 -6.21
CA ASP A 46 18.07 1.36 -5.22
C ASP A 46 16.59 1.61 -4.89
N PHE A 47 16.19 2.87 -4.78
CA PHE A 47 14.79 3.23 -4.53
C PHE A 47 13.89 2.78 -5.69
N SER A 48 14.30 3.02 -6.94
CA SER A 48 13.52 2.61 -8.11
C SER A 48 13.44 1.08 -8.21
N ARG A 49 14.51 0.34 -7.91
CA ARG A 49 14.49 -1.13 -7.83
C ARG A 49 13.48 -1.63 -6.81
N ILE A 50 13.39 -1.00 -5.65
CA ILE A 50 12.42 -1.35 -4.61
C ILE A 50 10.99 -1.10 -5.10
N VAL A 51 10.71 0.10 -5.62
CA VAL A 51 9.38 0.48 -6.14
C VAL A 51 8.95 -0.46 -7.27
N PHE A 52 9.81 -0.73 -8.26
CA PHE A 52 9.50 -1.65 -9.36
C PHE A 52 9.35 -3.09 -8.88
N GLY A 53 10.11 -3.51 -7.86
CA GLY A 53 9.98 -4.83 -7.24
C GLY A 53 8.58 -5.04 -6.68
N VAL A 54 8.07 -4.09 -5.91
CA VAL A 54 6.69 -4.14 -5.39
C VAL A 54 5.67 -4.03 -6.51
N ALA A 55 5.84 -3.07 -7.42
CA ALA A 55 4.88 -2.87 -8.51
C ALA A 55 4.74 -4.11 -9.41
N SER A 56 5.82 -4.91 -9.55
CA SER A 56 5.81 -6.16 -10.32
C SER A 56 4.87 -7.22 -9.75
N ILE A 57 4.56 -7.16 -8.45
CA ILE A 57 3.58 -8.03 -7.80
C ILE A 57 2.22 -7.86 -8.50
N PHE A 58 1.79 -6.62 -8.70
CA PHE A 58 0.52 -6.29 -9.34
C PHE A 58 0.45 -6.69 -10.82
N MET A 59 1.60 -6.91 -11.46
CA MET A 59 1.68 -7.39 -12.85
C MET A 59 1.66 -8.92 -12.96
N GLY A 60 1.54 -9.64 -11.84
CA GLY A 60 1.56 -11.09 -11.79
C GLY A 60 2.94 -11.70 -12.03
N HIS A 61 4.01 -10.93 -11.84
CA HIS A 61 5.39 -11.39 -12.02
C HIS A 61 5.97 -12.06 -10.75
N THR A 62 5.12 -12.62 -9.88
CA THR A 62 5.52 -13.26 -8.63
C THR A 62 4.97 -14.67 -8.53
N ASP A 63 5.83 -15.62 -8.15
CA ASP A 63 5.47 -17.02 -7.93
C ASP A 63 5.03 -17.29 -6.47
N SER A 64 5.16 -16.30 -5.58
CA SER A 64 4.97 -16.47 -4.14
C SER A 64 3.71 -15.82 -3.59
N LEU A 65 2.94 -15.13 -4.42
CA LEU A 65 1.73 -14.42 -4.04
C LEU A 65 0.62 -14.65 -5.06
N GLU A 66 -0.62 -14.72 -4.59
CA GLU A 66 -1.81 -14.77 -5.45
C GLU A 66 -2.40 -13.37 -5.63
N LEU A 67 -2.73 -13.02 -6.86
CA LEU A 67 -3.52 -11.83 -7.18
C LEU A 67 -5.00 -12.08 -6.89
N PRO A 68 -5.79 -11.03 -6.60
CA PRO A 68 -7.23 -11.14 -6.45
C PRO A 68 -7.89 -11.75 -7.69
N GLU A 69 -8.98 -12.49 -7.51
CA GLU A 69 -9.74 -13.01 -8.64
C GLU A 69 -10.23 -11.85 -9.54
N GLY A 70 -10.02 -11.97 -10.85
CA GLY A 70 -10.39 -10.92 -11.80
C GLY A 70 -9.52 -9.66 -11.72
N TRP A 71 -8.32 -9.74 -11.12
CA TRP A 71 -7.39 -8.62 -11.09
C TRP A 71 -7.04 -8.12 -12.49
N ASP A 72 -7.27 -6.82 -12.71
CA ASP A 72 -6.92 -6.09 -13.93
C ASP A 72 -6.03 -4.90 -13.53
N PRO A 73 -4.72 -4.96 -13.79
CA PRO A 73 -3.79 -3.90 -13.42
C PRO A 73 -4.14 -2.55 -14.04
N ALA A 74 -4.63 -2.53 -15.27
CA ALA A 74 -4.99 -1.30 -15.97
C ALA A 74 -6.24 -0.68 -15.35
N ALA A 75 -7.28 -1.46 -15.08
CA ALA A 75 -8.48 -0.96 -14.42
C ALA A 75 -8.17 -0.42 -13.01
N ARG A 76 -7.27 -1.07 -12.28
CA ARG A 76 -6.87 -0.65 -10.93
C ARG A 76 -6.03 0.62 -10.96
N GLY A 77 -5.07 0.71 -11.88
CA GLY A 77 -4.33 1.94 -12.12
C GLY A 77 -5.23 3.11 -12.50
N ALA A 78 -6.22 2.89 -13.37
CA ALA A 78 -7.18 3.92 -13.77
C ALA A 78 -7.98 4.46 -12.57
N ALA A 79 -8.37 3.58 -11.64
CA ALA A 79 -9.09 3.95 -10.41
C ALA A 79 -8.23 4.80 -9.45
N LEU A 80 -6.90 4.66 -9.48
CA LEU A 80 -5.96 5.44 -8.68
C LEU A 80 -5.69 6.83 -9.26
N ARG A 81 -5.99 7.06 -10.54
CA ARG A 81 -5.70 8.33 -11.23
C ARG A 81 -6.25 9.58 -10.52
N PRO A 82 -7.50 9.59 -9.98
CA PRO A 82 -8.01 10.75 -9.24
C PRO A 82 -7.26 10.97 -7.92
N LEU A 83 -6.82 9.91 -7.25
CA LEU A 83 -6.07 10.02 -5.98
C LEU A 83 -4.67 10.59 -6.22
N LEU A 84 -4.07 10.25 -7.37
CA LEU A 84 -2.71 10.68 -7.74
C LEU A 84 -2.68 11.97 -8.57
N SER A 85 -3.82 12.65 -8.76
CA SER A 85 -3.92 13.76 -9.71
C SER A 85 -3.02 14.93 -9.33
N ASP A 86 -2.97 15.29 -8.04
CA ASP A 86 -2.13 16.40 -7.57
C ASP A 86 -0.65 16.12 -7.85
N MET A 87 -0.18 14.91 -7.55
CA MET A 87 1.20 14.50 -7.87
C MET A 87 1.48 14.54 -9.37
N LEU A 88 0.56 14.02 -10.19
CA LEU A 88 0.69 14.04 -11.65
C LEU A 88 0.76 15.47 -12.19
N GLU A 89 -0.07 16.38 -11.69
CA GLU A 89 -0.12 17.78 -12.12
C GLU A 89 1.16 18.53 -11.76
N ASN A 90 1.73 18.26 -10.59
CA ASN A 90 2.95 18.89 -10.09
C ASN A 90 4.25 18.32 -10.70
N MET A 91 4.18 17.16 -11.36
CA MET A 91 5.33 16.52 -12.02
C MET A 91 5.72 17.22 -13.34
N PRO A 92 7.02 17.29 -13.72
CA PRO A 92 7.43 17.74 -15.04
C PRO A 92 6.78 16.95 -16.17
N GLU A 93 6.51 17.59 -17.31
CA GLU A 93 5.82 16.92 -18.44
C GLU A 93 6.56 15.68 -18.93
N GLU A 94 7.89 15.70 -18.98
CA GLU A 94 8.72 14.57 -19.39
C GLU A 94 8.51 13.35 -18.48
N ASP A 95 8.54 13.56 -17.17
CA ASP A 95 8.34 12.51 -16.17
C ASP A 95 6.89 12.02 -16.17
N ARG A 96 5.93 12.94 -16.28
CA ARG A 96 4.49 12.63 -16.33
C ARG A 96 4.14 11.71 -17.49
N ARG A 97 4.85 11.81 -18.61
CA ARG A 97 4.66 10.92 -19.78
C ARG A 97 5.01 9.47 -19.47
N THR A 98 5.85 9.19 -18.48
CA THR A 98 6.12 7.84 -17.98
C THR A 98 4.88 7.22 -17.35
N PHE A 99 3.94 8.04 -16.88
CA PHE A 99 2.71 7.63 -16.21
C PHE A 99 1.44 7.79 -17.06
N ALA A 100 1.59 7.77 -18.39
CA ALA A 100 0.49 7.97 -19.31
C ALA A 100 -0.49 6.78 -19.30
N ASP A 101 0.03 5.56 -19.30
CA ASP A 101 -0.75 4.32 -19.30
C ASP A 101 -1.30 4.03 -17.90
N ASP A 102 -2.51 3.48 -17.80
CA ASP A 102 -3.13 3.28 -16.48
C ASP A 102 -2.35 2.30 -15.60
N GLU A 103 -1.79 1.23 -16.15
CA GLU A 103 -0.96 0.26 -15.39
C GLU A 103 0.23 0.91 -14.67
N SER A 104 0.83 1.94 -15.27
CA SER A 104 1.97 2.65 -14.70
C SER A 104 1.59 3.43 -13.43
N LEU A 105 0.30 3.72 -13.21
CA LEU A 105 -0.18 4.37 -11.99
C LEU A 105 -0.07 3.49 -10.76
N LEU A 106 0.03 2.16 -10.91
CA LEU A 106 0.37 1.27 -9.79
C LEU A 106 1.81 1.51 -9.32
N VAL A 107 2.74 1.77 -10.24
CA VAL A 107 4.13 2.15 -9.91
C VAL A 107 4.13 3.50 -9.19
N LEU A 108 3.35 4.47 -9.71
CA LEU A 108 3.22 5.79 -9.09
C LEU A 108 2.64 5.69 -7.68
N ALA A 109 1.60 4.88 -7.47
CA ALA A 109 1.00 4.66 -6.15
C ALA A 109 2.00 4.10 -5.13
N VAL A 110 2.78 3.09 -5.51
CA VAL A 110 3.85 2.55 -4.64
C VAL A 110 4.89 3.62 -4.32
N MET A 111 5.30 4.41 -5.32
CA MET A 111 6.26 5.49 -5.13
C MET A 111 5.71 6.54 -4.14
N THR A 112 4.47 6.98 -4.32
CA THR A 112 3.79 7.93 -3.43
C THR A 112 3.68 7.39 -2.02
N CYS A 113 3.21 6.14 -1.88
CA CYS A 113 3.12 5.46 -0.59
C CYS A 113 4.45 5.50 0.18
N PHE A 114 5.58 5.24 -0.49
CA PHE A 114 6.89 5.25 0.18
C PHE A 114 7.41 6.66 0.47
N GLN A 115 7.17 7.62 -0.41
CA GLN A 115 7.55 9.02 -0.19
C GLN A 115 6.80 9.62 1.01
N GLU A 116 5.51 9.35 1.12
CA GLU A 116 4.70 9.76 2.28
C GLU A 116 5.16 9.05 3.57
N ALA A 117 5.50 7.76 3.49
CA ALA A 117 6.06 7.03 4.63
C ALA A 117 7.42 7.60 5.08
N ALA A 118 8.25 8.08 4.16
CA ALA A 118 9.49 8.76 4.48
C ALA A 118 9.25 10.08 5.23
N ALA A 119 8.24 10.86 4.81
CA ALA A 119 7.84 12.08 5.52
C ALA A 119 7.36 11.78 6.96
N ILE A 120 6.63 10.68 7.17
CA ILE A 120 6.25 10.21 8.52
C ILE A 120 7.51 9.87 9.34
N ALA A 121 8.48 9.19 8.74
CA ALA A 121 9.73 8.82 9.41
C ALA A 121 10.60 10.04 9.78
N GLU A 122 10.66 11.05 8.90
CA GLU A 122 11.32 12.33 9.18
C GLU A 122 10.64 13.06 10.34
N TYR A 123 9.30 13.13 10.33
CA TYR A 123 8.55 13.72 11.44
C TYR A 123 8.80 13.00 12.77
N TRP A 124 8.84 11.67 12.73
CA TRP A 124 9.16 10.85 13.91
C TRP A 124 10.58 11.13 14.41
N ALA A 125 11.56 11.23 13.50
CA ALA A 125 12.96 11.53 13.82
C ALA A 125 13.11 12.89 14.50
N ASP A 126 12.44 13.92 13.97
CA ASP A 126 12.40 15.26 14.53
C ASP A 126 11.77 15.28 15.93
N ALA A 127 10.65 14.58 16.12
CA ALA A 127 9.97 14.48 17.41
C ALA A 127 10.82 13.78 18.50
N HIS A 128 11.74 12.91 18.09
CA HIS A 128 12.64 12.16 18.99
C HIS A 128 14.08 12.70 19.01
N GLU A 129 14.34 13.84 18.36
CA GLU A 129 15.63 14.52 18.28
C GLU A 129 16.79 13.57 17.87
N THR A 130 16.53 12.66 16.93
CA THR A 130 17.51 11.66 16.49
C THR A 130 17.76 11.72 14.99
N THR A 131 19.01 11.50 14.60
CA THR A 131 19.44 11.30 13.22
C THR A 131 20.00 9.90 12.98
N ASP A 132 19.97 9.04 14.01
CA ASP A 132 20.42 7.66 13.89
C ASP A 132 19.38 6.83 13.12
N MET A 133 19.76 6.41 11.91
CA MET A 133 18.88 5.70 10.99
C MET A 133 18.29 4.42 11.58
N GLN A 134 19.07 3.62 12.33
CA GLN A 134 18.55 2.38 12.91
C GLN A 134 17.52 2.67 14.01
N THR A 135 17.73 3.72 14.80
CA THR A 135 16.76 4.19 15.79
C THR A 135 15.48 4.66 15.12
N ILE A 136 15.58 5.43 14.02
CA ILE A 136 14.41 5.90 13.25
C ILE A 136 13.63 4.72 12.69
N LEU A 137 14.30 3.83 11.94
CA LEU A 137 13.65 2.69 11.27
C LEU A 137 13.01 1.72 12.26
N ASN A 138 13.60 1.52 13.44
CA ASN A 138 12.98 0.67 14.47
C ASN A 138 11.85 1.41 15.22
N GLY A 139 11.96 2.73 15.38
CA GLY A 139 10.96 3.56 16.03
C GLY A 139 9.65 3.61 15.26
N VAL A 140 9.72 3.90 13.95
CA VAL A 140 8.53 4.02 13.09
C VAL A 140 7.78 2.70 12.93
N LEU A 141 8.44 1.54 13.04
CA LEU A 141 7.76 0.24 13.02
C LEU A 141 6.79 0.03 14.19
N HIS A 142 6.94 0.81 15.27
CA HIS A 142 6.06 0.78 16.42
C HIS A 142 5.11 1.99 16.47
N ASP A 143 5.12 2.81 15.42
CA ASP A 143 4.28 3.99 15.31
C ASP A 143 2.95 3.64 14.61
N GLU A 144 1.83 4.00 15.26
CA GLU A 144 0.49 3.67 14.75
C GLU A 144 0.20 4.38 13.43
N LEU A 145 0.65 5.65 13.28
CA LEU A 145 0.45 6.41 12.05
C LEU A 145 1.22 5.76 10.89
N PHE A 146 2.44 5.28 11.14
CA PHE A 146 3.23 4.55 10.15
C PHE A 146 2.52 3.27 9.69
N SER A 147 1.96 2.48 10.62
CA SER A 147 1.22 1.26 10.27
C SER A 147 -0.10 1.54 9.53
N ALA A 148 -0.87 2.53 9.99
CA ALA A 148 -2.15 2.92 9.40
C ALA A 148 -1.98 3.47 7.97
N HIS A 149 -0.86 4.15 7.71
CA HIS A 149 -0.49 4.62 6.38
C HIS A 149 -0.44 3.49 5.35
N PHE A 150 0.25 2.39 5.65
CA PHE A 150 0.34 1.26 4.73
C PHE A 150 -0.97 0.49 4.60
N ALA A 151 -1.77 0.39 5.67
CA ALA A 151 -3.10 -0.20 5.59
C ALA A 151 -4.00 0.60 4.63
N THR A 152 -4.00 1.92 4.76
CA THR A 152 -4.79 2.82 3.90
C THR A 152 -4.35 2.70 2.43
N TRP A 153 -3.04 2.71 2.16
CA TRP A 153 -2.54 2.53 0.80
C TRP A 153 -2.85 1.15 0.21
N ALA A 154 -2.79 0.09 1.01
CA ALA A 154 -3.17 -1.25 0.56
C ALA A 154 -4.65 -1.29 0.13
N GLU A 155 -5.55 -0.71 0.94
CA GLU A 155 -6.97 -0.62 0.61
C GLU A 155 -7.22 0.19 -0.67
N MET A 156 -6.59 1.37 -0.79
CA MET A 156 -6.70 2.22 -1.98
C MET A 156 -6.23 1.50 -3.25
N ILE A 157 -5.09 0.80 -3.19
CA ILE A 157 -4.55 0.04 -4.33
C ILE A 157 -5.47 -1.12 -4.72
N LEU A 158 -6.06 -1.80 -3.74
CA LEU A 158 -7.01 -2.88 -3.98
C LEU A 158 -8.40 -2.36 -4.40
N GLY A 159 -8.67 -1.07 -4.24
CA GLY A 159 -9.97 -0.45 -4.48
C GLY A 159 -11.02 -0.89 -3.46
N ILE A 160 -10.60 -1.13 -2.22
CA ILE A 160 -11.50 -1.36 -1.09
C ILE A 160 -11.93 0.02 -0.61
N ALA A 161 -13.23 0.28 -0.59
CA ALA A 161 -13.73 1.52 -0.03
C ALA A 161 -13.46 1.53 1.49
N PRO A 162 -13.07 2.67 2.08
CA PRO A 162 -13.09 2.78 3.54
C PRO A 162 -14.49 2.41 4.01
N GLU A 163 -14.59 1.60 5.07
CA GLU A 163 -15.89 1.36 5.71
C GLU A 163 -16.48 2.73 6.05
N GLU A 164 -17.58 3.12 5.39
CA GLU A 164 -18.37 4.23 5.87
C GLU A 164 -18.75 3.83 7.30
N GLU A 165 -18.31 4.60 8.31
CA GLU A 165 -18.86 4.44 9.65
C GLU A 165 -20.37 4.59 9.48
N ASP A 166 -21.09 3.46 9.50
CA ASP A 166 -22.54 3.46 9.51
C ASP A 166 -22.93 4.38 10.67
N GLU A 167 -23.46 5.57 10.34
CA GLU A 167 -24.12 6.46 11.29
C GLU A 167 -25.40 5.74 11.74
N GLU A 168 -25.24 4.71 12.55
CA GLU A 168 -26.30 3.91 13.12
C GLU A 168 -26.93 4.73 14.24
N GLY A 169 -28.03 5.42 13.91
CA GLY A 169 -29.01 5.82 14.93
C GLY A 169 -29.55 7.24 14.87
N ALA A 170 -30.14 7.66 13.74
CA ALA A 170 -31.31 8.52 13.83
C ALA A 170 -32.54 7.62 13.97
N ALA A 171 -32.85 7.23 15.21
CA ALA A 171 -34.09 6.56 15.54
C ALA A 171 -35.27 7.40 15.02
N ASP A 172 -36.08 6.76 14.17
CA ASP A 172 -37.39 7.23 13.75
C ASP A 172 -38.30 7.31 14.99
N ASP A 173 -38.41 8.48 15.60
CA ASP A 173 -39.44 8.78 16.60
C ASP A 173 -40.80 8.91 15.89
N SER A 174 -41.30 7.78 15.38
CA SER A 174 -42.71 7.61 15.01
C SER A 174 -43.51 7.18 16.25
N GLU A 175 -43.67 8.09 17.22
CA GLU A 175 -44.64 7.91 18.30
C GLU A 175 -46.05 8.24 17.79
N GLY A 176 -46.61 7.27 17.07
CA GLY A 176 -48.04 7.18 16.81
C GLY A 176 -48.73 6.27 17.84
N ASP A 177 -49.79 6.83 18.43
CA ASP A 177 -50.99 6.14 18.94
C ASP A 177 -50.99 5.64 20.40
N LYS A 178 -51.80 6.30 21.26
CA LYS A 178 -53.10 5.73 21.72
C LYS A 178 -53.87 6.65 22.68
N THR A 179 -55.10 6.98 22.25
CA THR A 179 -56.38 6.95 22.98
C THR A 179 -56.42 7.08 24.52
N GLU A 180 -57.12 8.10 25.03
CA GLU A 180 -58.42 8.02 25.75
C GLU A 180 -59.10 9.39 25.84
#